data_AF-X0XHV7-F1
#
_entry.id   AF-X0XHV7-F1
#
_cell.length_a   1.000
_cell.length_b   1.000
_cell.length_c   1.000
_cell.angle_alpha   90.00
_cell.angle_beta   90.00
_cell.angle_gamma   90.00
#
_symmetry.space_group_name_H-M   'P 1'
#
loop_
_entity.id
_entity.type
_entity.pdbx_description
1 polymer ?
#
loop_
_entity_poly.entity_id
_entity_poly.type
_entity_poly.pdbx_seq_one_letter_code
_entity_poly.pdbx_strand_id
1 'polypeptide(L)'
;LVSVPSPDLWRAAFLMPVAGRCALVITMTVLPYARPEGGLGSVFYRKRSLPRGIWAVVVLCLTGWLVAGMCGLTAAAGSLVVTVAFAAYTSRKIGGATGDTLGASCEIAELVPVLTMAAWPMLMRGGM
;
A
#
# COMPACT_ATOMS: atom_id res chain seq x y z
N LEU A 1 -16.61 3.08 4.69
CA LEU A 1 -16.69 2.34 5.98
C LEU A 1 -18.10 1.82 6.26
N VAL A 2 -19.17 2.60 6.08
CA VAL A 2 -20.58 2.18 6.29
C VAL A 2 -21.01 0.93 5.49
N SER A 3 -20.35 0.65 4.36
CA SER A 3 -20.64 -0.50 3.49
C SER A 3 -19.92 -1.81 3.86
N VAL A 4 -18.97 -1.79 4.81
CA VAL A 4 -18.29 -3.00 5.27
C VAL A 4 -19.13 -3.64 6.37
N PRO A 5 -19.41 -4.96 6.33
CA PRO A 5 -20.11 -5.63 7.41
C PRO A 5 -19.49 -5.30 8.78
N SER A 6 -20.32 -4.96 9.77
CA SER A 6 -19.91 -4.55 11.12
C SER A 6 -18.80 -5.40 11.77
N PRO A 7 -18.76 -6.74 11.62
CA PRO A 7 -17.67 -7.55 12.21
C PRO A 7 -16.31 -7.42 11.51
N ASP A 8 -16.27 -6.94 10.26
CA ASP A 8 -15.04 -6.79 9.47
C ASP A 8 -14.48 -5.36 9.46
N LEU A 9 -15.24 -4.40 10.00
CA LEU A 9 -14.88 -2.99 10.02
C LEU A 9 -13.53 -2.74 10.72
N TRP A 10 -13.29 -3.39 11.87
CA TRP A 10 -12.05 -3.21 12.64
C TRP A 10 -10.84 -3.79 11.89
N ARG A 11 -11.02 -4.89 11.15
CA ARG A 11 -9.98 -5.51 10.33
C ARG A 11 -9.57 -4.59 9.19
N ALA A 12 -10.55 -4.02 8.49
CA ALA A 12 -10.30 -3.01 7.46
C ALA A 12 -9.58 -1.80 8.05
N ALA A 13 -10.12 -1.20 9.11
CA ALA A 13 -9.54 -0.03 9.76
C ALA A 13 -8.11 -0.27 10.26
N PHE A 14 -7.77 -1.49 10.68
CA PHE A 14 -6.41 -1.87 11.06
C PHE A 14 -5.48 -2.05 9.84
N LEU A 15 -5.94 -2.73 8.79
CA LEU A 15 -5.12 -3.03 7.61
C LEU A 15 -4.88 -1.80 6.73
N MET A 16 -5.77 -0.80 6.75
CA MET A 16 -5.61 0.47 6.02
C MET A 16 -4.23 1.13 6.30
N PRO A 17 -3.92 1.59 7.53
CA PRO A 17 -2.65 2.26 7.81
C PRO A 17 -1.43 1.35 7.59
N VAL A 18 -1.58 0.02 7.75
CA VAL A 18 -0.49 -0.92 7.45
C VAL A 18 -0.16 -0.92 5.96
N ALA A 19 -1.18 -0.96 5.09
CA ALA A 19 -1.00 -0.85 3.65
C ALA A 19 -0.38 0.50 3.26
N GLY A 20 -0.87 1.60 3.81
CA GLY A 20 -0.33 2.94 3.57
C GLY A 20 1.16 3.05 3.94
N ARG A 21 1.55 2.59 5.13
CA ARG A 21 2.97 2.62 5.57
C ARG A 21 3.86 1.72 4.74
N CYS A 22 3.40 0.53 4.37
CA CYS A 22 4.18 -0.35 3.49
C CYS A 22 4.35 0.27 2.10
N ALA A 23 3.32 0.93 1.56
CA ALA A 23 3.38 1.61 0.27
C ALA A 23 4.43 2.72 0.23
N LEU A 24 4.56 3.50 1.31
CA LEU A 24 5.64 4.49 1.45
C LEU A 24 7.03 3.85 1.34
N VAL A 25 7.27 2.79 2.12
CA VAL A 25 8.58 2.11 2.15
C VAL A 25 8.91 1.45 0.81
N ILE A 26 7.92 0.83 0.16
CA ILE A 26 8.06 0.22 -1.17
C ILE A 26 8.40 1.30 -2.19
N THR A 27 7.64 2.39 -2.26
CA THR A 27 7.87 3.50 -3.20
C THR A 27 9.24 4.13 -3.01
N MET A 28 9.66 4.37 -1.76
CA MET A 28 11.02 4.85 -1.43
C MET A 28 12.12 3.86 -1.80
N THR A 29 11.81 2.57 -1.85
CA THR A 29 12.77 1.53 -2.23
C THR A 29 12.91 1.40 -3.74
N VAL A 30 11.86 1.64 -4.52
CA VAL A 30 11.86 1.43 -5.99
C VAL A 30 12.10 2.71 -6.80
N LEU A 31 11.83 3.89 -6.25
CA LEU A 31 12.07 5.17 -6.93
C LEU A 31 13.24 5.95 -6.33
N PRO A 32 13.93 6.78 -7.12
CA PRO A 32 14.74 7.87 -6.59
C PRO A 32 13.85 9.05 -6.16
N TYR A 33 14.40 9.96 -5.36
CA TYR A 33 13.74 11.23 -5.07
C TYR A 33 13.85 12.16 -6.27
N ALA A 34 12.73 12.74 -6.73
CA ALA A 34 12.67 13.50 -7.97
C ALA A 34 13.28 14.91 -7.89
N ARG A 35 13.38 15.50 -6.68
CA ARG A 35 13.82 16.90 -6.52
C ARG A 35 15.33 16.98 -6.21
N PRO A 36 16.16 17.55 -7.10
CA PRO A 36 17.61 17.65 -6.88
C PRO A 36 17.98 18.65 -5.76
N GLU A 37 17.18 19.71 -5.55
CA GLU A 37 17.37 20.68 -4.46
C GLU A 37 17.13 20.09 -3.06
N GLY A 38 16.58 18.87 -2.97
CA GLY A 38 16.20 18.24 -1.71
C GLY A 38 14.82 18.67 -1.18
N GLY A 39 14.54 18.33 0.08
CA GLY A 39 13.28 18.59 0.80
C GLY A 39 13.19 17.70 2.04
N LEU A 40 12.15 17.84 2.88
CA LEU A 40 12.00 17.00 4.10
C LEU A 40 12.07 15.48 3.79
N GLY A 41 11.59 15.08 2.61
CA GLY A 41 11.64 13.69 2.15
C GLY A 41 13.05 13.17 1.82
N SER A 42 14.02 14.02 1.48
CA SER A 42 15.34 13.59 1.01
C SER A 42 16.16 12.88 2.10
N VAL A 43 15.89 13.18 3.38
CA VAL A 43 16.51 12.51 4.54
C VAL A 43 16.25 11.01 4.52
N PHE A 44 15.05 10.59 4.08
CA PHE A 44 14.66 9.18 4.01
C PHE A 44 15.31 8.43 2.83
N TYR A 45 15.71 9.14 1.78
CA TYR A 45 16.34 8.56 0.59
C TYR A 45 17.87 8.40 0.71
N ARG A 46 18.49 8.99 1.73
CA ARG A 46 19.95 9.00 1.93
C ARG A 46 20.58 7.61 2.07
N LYS A 47 19.80 6.59 2.46
CA LYS A 47 20.22 5.18 2.45
C LYS A 47 19.11 4.32 1.85
N ARG A 48 19.01 4.28 0.51
CA ARG A 48 18.13 3.33 -0.19
C ARG A 48 18.53 1.90 0.18
N SER A 49 17.58 1.09 0.62
CA SER A 49 17.85 -0.24 1.17
C SER A 49 16.80 -1.23 0.68
N LEU A 50 17.19 -2.07 -0.28
CA LEU A 50 16.33 -3.14 -0.81
C LEU A 50 15.75 -4.06 0.29
N PRO A 51 16.51 -4.43 1.35
CA PRO A 51 15.96 -5.18 2.48
C PRO A 51 14.72 -4.54 3.12
N ARG A 52 14.63 -3.22 3.20
CA ARG A 52 13.46 -2.55 3.80
C ARG A 52 12.21 -2.70 2.96
N GLY A 53 12.34 -2.65 1.63
CA GLY A 53 11.23 -2.92 0.72
C GLY A 53 10.74 -4.36 0.83
N ILE A 54 11.65 -5.33 0.90
CA ILE A 54 11.30 -6.74 1.12
C ILE A 54 10.57 -6.92 2.45
N TRP A 55 11.08 -6.33 3.54
CA TRP A 55 10.41 -6.36 4.83
C TRP A 55 9.02 -5.71 4.82
N ALA A 56 8.83 -4.61 4.09
CA ALA A 56 7.51 -3.99 3.94
C ALA A 56 6.51 -4.94 3.25
N VAL A 57 6.94 -5.65 2.20
CA VAL A 57 6.10 -6.66 1.53
C VAL A 57 5.78 -7.83 2.47
N VAL A 58 6.78 -8.33 3.22
CA VAL A 58 6.58 -9.41 4.20
C VAL A 58 5.59 -8.99 5.28
N VAL A 59 5.75 -7.79 5.86
CA VAL A 59 4.83 -7.26 6.89
C VAL A 59 3.42 -7.10 6.32
N LEU A 60 3.28 -6.55 5.12
CA LEU A 60 1.99 -6.37 4.46
C LEU A 60 1.26 -7.71 4.24
N CYS A 61 1.96 -8.71 3.71
CA CYS A 61 1.39 -10.04 3.48
C CYS A 61 1.08 -10.78 4.79
N LEU A 62 2.01 -10.74 5.75
CA LEU A 62 1.86 -11.44 7.03
C LEU A 62 0.69 -10.86 7.83
N THR A 63 0.62 -9.53 7.96
CA THR A 63 -0.49 -8.87 8.67
C THR A 63 -1.82 -9.07 7.97
N GLY A 64 -1.86 -8.97 6.63
CA GLY A 64 -3.04 -9.30 5.85
C GLY A 64 -3.55 -10.71 6.12
N TRP A 65 -2.66 -11.70 6.04
CA TRP A 65 -2.99 -13.10 6.31
C TRP A 65 -3.50 -13.33 7.75
N LEU A 66 -2.79 -12.79 8.75
CA LEU A 66 -3.15 -12.99 10.16
C LEU A 66 -4.49 -12.34 10.53
N VAL A 67 -4.82 -11.20 9.93
CA VAL A 67 -6.02 -10.42 10.29
C VAL A 67 -7.27 -10.88 9.52
N ALA A 68 -7.13 -11.24 8.24
CA ALA A 68 -8.26 -11.51 7.36
C ALA A 68 -8.06 -12.71 6.41
N GLY A 69 -7.04 -13.55 6.63
CA GLY A 69 -6.80 -14.77 5.84
C GLY A 69 -6.60 -14.48 4.35
N MET A 70 -7.27 -15.25 3.50
CA MET A 70 -7.20 -15.09 2.04
C MET A 70 -7.67 -13.71 1.58
N CYS A 71 -8.72 -13.15 2.20
CA CYS A 71 -9.19 -11.79 1.91
C CYS A 71 -8.08 -10.77 2.16
N GLY A 72 -7.35 -10.93 3.27
CA GLY A 72 -6.24 -10.05 3.63
C GLY A 72 -5.03 -10.21 2.71
N LEU A 73 -4.74 -11.42 2.23
CA LEU A 73 -3.71 -11.61 1.20
C LEU A 73 -4.11 -10.99 -0.15
N THR A 74 -5.38 -11.09 -0.55
CA THR A 74 -5.88 -10.39 -1.75
C THR A 74 -5.75 -8.88 -1.60
N ALA A 75 -6.07 -8.33 -0.43
CA ALA A 75 -5.88 -6.91 -0.13
C ALA A 75 -4.40 -6.51 -0.16
N ALA A 76 -3.51 -7.32 0.41
CA ALA A 76 -2.06 -7.11 0.40
C ALA A 76 -1.50 -7.12 -1.03
N ALA A 77 -1.88 -8.11 -1.84
CA ALA A 77 -1.48 -8.20 -3.24
C ALA A 77 -1.99 -7.01 -4.05
N GLY A 78 -3.26 -6.63 -3.88
CA GLY A 78 -3.85 -5.45 -4.51
C GLY A 78 -3.11 -4.17 -4.13
N SER A 79 -2.80 -3.99 -2.85
CA SER A 79 -2.07 -2.83 -2.31
C SER A 79 -0.67 -2.72 -2.92
N LEU A 80 0.03 -3.86 -3.04
CA LEU A 80 1.34 -3.93 -3.69
C LEU A 80 1.25 -3.55 -5.17
N VAL A 81 0.28 -4.11 -5.90
CA VAL A 81 0.07 -3.82 -7.33
C VAL A 81 -0.20 -2.34 -7.57
N VAL A 82 -1.14 -1.73 -6.84
CA VAL A 82 -1.47 -0.30 -7.02
C VAL A 82 -0.30 0.59 -6.63
N THR A 83 0.46 0.23 -5.59
CA THR A 83 1.66 0.97 -5.17
C THR A 83 2.72 0.96 -6.27
N VAL A 84 3.04 -0.22 -6.81
CA VAL A 84 4.04 -0.37 -7.88
C VAL A 84 3.58 0.31 -9.16
N ALA A 85 2.30 0.19 -9.52
CA ALA A 85 1.72 0.86 -10.68
C ALA A 85 1.78 2.38 -10.54
N PHE A 86 1.42 2.93 -9.38
CA PHE A 86 1.50 4.36 -9.10
C PHE A 86 2.95 4.86 -9.08
N ALA A 87 3.87 4.09 -8.49
CA ALA A 87 5.30 4.39 -8.54
C ALA A 87 5.84 4.40 -9.97
N ALA A 88 5.44 3.46 -10.83
CA ALA A 88 5.82 3.47 -12.23
C ALA A 88 5.26 4.70 -12.97
N TYR A 89 4.01 5.09 -12.66
CA TYR A 89 3.40 6.30 -13.20
C TYR A 89 4.17 7.57 -12.82
N THR A 90 4.49 7.76 -11.53
CA THR A 90 5.21 8.94 -11.05
C THR A 90 6.64 8.98 -11.58
N SER A 91 7.32 7.83 -11.64
CA SER A 91 8.63 7.70 -12.26
C SER A 91 8.63 8.19 -13.71
N ARG A 92 7.64 7.76 -14.51
CA ARG A 92 7.51 8.19 -15.92
C ARG A 92 7.16 9.67 -16.06
N LYS A 93 6.36 10.21 -15.15
CA LYS A 93 5.83 11.57 -15.26
C LYS A 93 6.81 12.64 -14.77
N ILE A 94 7.51 12.38 -13.68
CA ILE A 94 8.37 13.37 -13.01
C ILE A 94 9.77 12.84 -12.65
N GLY A 95 10.13 11.62 -13.08
CA GLY A 95 11.47 11.06 -12.88
C GLY A 95 11.74 10.45 -11.49
N GLY A 96 10.72 10.32 -10.63
CA GLY A 96 10.88 9.75 -9.30
C GLY A 96 9.71 10.03 -8.37
N ALA A 97 9.98 10.07 -7.06
CA ALA A 97 9.01 10.40 -6.03
C ALA A 97 9.31 11.73 -5.32
N THR A 98 8.26 12.44 -4.93
CA THR A 98 8.25 13.59 -4.02
C THR A 98 7.43 13.27 -2.76
N GLY A 99 7.44 14.17 -1.76
CA GLY A 99 6.58 14.06 -0.58
C GLY A 99 5.10 13.90 -0.93
N ASP A 100 4.60 14.66 -1.91
CA ASP A 100 3.20 14.60 -2.35
C ASP A 100 2.86 13.26 -2.99
N THR A 101 3.74 12.73 -3.85
CA THR A 101 3.52 11.41 -4.46
C THR A 101 3.60 10.27 -3.44
N LEU A 102 4.41 10.44 -2.39
CA LEU A 102 4.46 9.48 -1.29
C LEU A 102 3.15 9.51 -0.49
N GLY A 103 2.66 10.71 -0.17
CA GLY A 103 1.34 10.89 0.46
C GLY A 103 0.22 10.27 -0.38
N ALA A 104 0.16 10.57 -1.68
CA ALA A 104 -0.81 9.99 -2.59
C ALA A 104 -0.71 8.45 -2.67
N SER A 105 0.51 7.90 -2.72
CA SER A 105 0.72 6.45 -2.69
C SER A 105 0.21 5.81 -1.39
N CYS A 106 0.33 6.52 -0.26
CA CYS A 106 -0.19 6.08 1.03
C CYS A 106 -1.73 6.00 0.97
N GLU A 107 -2.39 7.10 0.65
CA GLU A 107 -3.86 7.19 0.56
C GLU A 107 -4.44 6.15 -0.40
N ILE A 108 -3.84 5.98 -1.60
CA ILE A 108 -4.29 4.98 -2.58
C ILE A 108 -4.19 3.56 -2.02
N ALA A 109 -3.09 3.24 -1.33
CA ALA A 109 -2.92 1.92 -0.71
C ALA A 109 -3.87 1.70 0.46
N GLU A 110 -4.18 2.73 1.26
CA GLU A 110 -5.17 2.64 2.35
C GLU A 110 -6.58 2.32 1.84
N LEU A 111 -6.94 2.73 0.62
CA LEU A 111 -8.25 2.40 0.04
C LEU A 111 -8.39 0.92 -0.32
N VAL A 112 -7.30 0.21 -0.60
CA VAL A 112 -7.38 -1.17 -1.11
C VAL A 112 -7.94 -2.16 -0.09
N PRO A 113 -7.49 -2.21 1.18
CA PRO A 113 -8.06 -3.12 2.17
C PRO A 113 -9.57 -2.92 2.36
N VAL A 114 -10.02 -1.68 2.50
CA VAL A 114 -11.44 -1.39 2.73
C VAL A 114 -12.30 -1.77 1.52
N LEU A 115 -11.85 -1.49 0.30
CA LEU A 115 -12.57 -1.88 -0.92
C LEU A 115 -12.59 -3.39 -1.10
N THR A 116 -11.47 -4.07 -0.83
CA THR A 116 -11.36 -5.53 -0.95
C THR A 116 -12.32 -6.20 0.02
N MET A 117 -12.34 -5.78 1.28
CA MET A 117 -13.20 -6.36 2.31
C MET A 117 -14.69 -6.05 2.07
N ALA A 118 -15.02 -4.87 1.54
CA ALA A 118 -16.39 -4.56 1.13
C ALA A 118 -16.87 -5.44 -0.03
N ALA A 119 -16.00 -5.73 -1.01
CA ALA A 119 -16.33 -6.54 -2.19
C ALA A 119 -16.23 -8.05 -1.94
N TRP A 120 -15.48 -8.49 -0.93
CA TRP A 120 -15.16 -9.90 -0.68
C TRP A 120 -16.39 -10.82 -0.60
N PRO A 121 -17.47 -10.47 0.13
CA PRO A 121 -18.66 -11.31 0.18
C PRO A 121 -19.36 -11.46 -1.17
N MET A 122 -19.29 -10.43 -2.04
CA MET A 122 -19.89 -10.45 -3.37
C MET A 122 -19.13 -11.40 -4.29
N LEU A 123 -17.79 -11.37 -4.24
CA LEU A 123 -16.92 -12.23 -5.01
C LEU A 123 -17.06 -13.72 -4.62
N MET A 124 -17.18 -13.98 -3.32
CA MET A 124 -17.34 -15.36 -2.81
C MET A 124 -18.74 -15.93 -3.05
N ARG A 125 -19.78 -15.08 -3.10
CA ARG A 125 -21.16 -15.52 -3.41
C ARG A 125 -21.39 -15.81 -4.90
N GLY A 126 -20.64 -15.20 -5.80
CA GLY A 126 -20.73 -15.47 -7.25
C GLY A 126 -20.03 -16.75 -7.71
N GLY A 127 -19.35 -17.46 -6.81
CA GLY A 127 -18.64 -18.72 -7.08
C GLY A 127 -19.36 -19.98 -6.60
N MET A 128 -20.60 -19.86 -6.11
CA MET A 128 -21.47 -20.99 -5.70
C MET A 128 -22.72 -21.05 -6.57
#